data_AF-A0A3A8HL09-F1
#
_entry.id   AF-A0A3A8HL09-F1
#
_cell.length_a   1.000
_cell.length_b   1.000
_cell.length_c   1.000
_cell.angle_alpha   90.00
_cell.angle_beta   90.00
_cell.angle_gamma   90.00
#
_symmetry.space_group_name_H-M   'P 1'
#
loop_
_entity.id
_entity.type
_entity.pdbx_description
1 polymer ?
#
loop_
_entity_poly.entity_id
_entity_poly.type
_entity_poly.pdbx_seq_one_letter_code
_entity_poly.pdbx_strand_id
1 'polypeptide(L)'
;MSRLLRLFVVLGPLAVPSVALAQQDVGTYNRALSAFNEGKLDTAAPLFAQLAEGEDADLKGKSEFYLAQTFAKKELPVAAFISYAAIVNAGPKHPSYLKAIEGLVDMQQRLDEQNLIPSILNQAYTDEVRDQWVTLPKEVLARINYLVGTASQRRMRFEEARALLEAVPADSRVYAKARYLLGTVLADPRFPGRPGEGEALDKEAIAAFQAVLHTKEPQVELPETRELALLALGRVHYRRGEYADAVKAYEGVPRYARFWDQALFENGFARFQNEDFGGALGSLQALHAPQFEGAFQPESWILKSTVYYYSCLYDEVKTTLAAFDERYGPMAKQLEPFTGEDVAPINAFNLVASENRRLPRAVYLWIRNNERIREVMRTLSRVDQEKRSISEGPWKGTPFAAQTVASLEDIRTTLLQVGGTLAKNRIKEAADNLRTFSDQAEIIRVQTALDEKDLFSEGVDQKALLSRQTLYRPKMPGAAWNYWRFQGEFWIDEIGYYQYTLKRGCPARQEK
;
A
#
# COMPACT_ATOMS: atom_id res chain seq x y z
N MET A 1 -18.84 25.68 29.17
CA MET A 1 -18.98 26.58 30.35
C MET A 1 -18.48 27.96 29.95
N SER A 2 -19.40 28.92 29.76
CA SER A 2 -19.50 30.20 30.51
C SER A 2 -18.22 31.05 30.48
N ARG A 3 -18.17 32.32 30.10
CA ARG A 3 -19.10 33.41 29.73
C ARG A 3 -18.13 34.51 29.27
N LEU A 4 -18.48 35.35 28.29
CA LEU A 4 -18.02 36.73 28.29
C LEU A 4 -19.00 37.62 27.53
N LEU A 5 -19.21 38.79 28.12
CA LEU A 5 -20.34 39.68 28.01
C LEU A 5 -20.40 40.44 26.68
N ARG A 6 -21.65 40.74 26.32
CA ARG A 6 -22.09 41.75 25.33
C ARG A 6 -21.64 43.16 25.77
N LEU A 7 -21.14 43.93 24.81
CA LEU A 7 -21.27 45.39 24.79
C LEU A 7 -21.97 45.76 23.47
N PHE A 8 -23.22 46.22 23.60
CA PHE A 8 -24.02 46.78 22.50
C PHE A 8 -23.58 48.23 22.28
N VAL A 9 -23.00 48.53 21.12
CA VAL A 9 -23.04 49.87 20.53
C VAL A 9 -24.09 49.82 19.43
N VAL A 10 -25.18 50.56 19.64
CA VAL A 10 -26.22 50.79 18.65
C VAL A 10 -25.67 51.74 17.60
N LEU A 11 -25.19 51.20 16.49
CA LEU A 11 -25.08 51.90 15.22
C LEU A 11 -26.26 51.41 14.38
N GLY A 12 -27.19 52.33 14.06
CA GLY A 12 -28.39 52.02 13.29
C GLY A 12 -28.04 51.43 11.92
N PRO A 13 -28.80 50.44 11.43
CA PRO A 13 -28.54 49.87 10.12
C PRO A 13 -28.93 50.89 9.05
N LEU A 14 -27.94 51.38 8.31
CA LEU A 14 -28.18 51.73 6.92
C LEU A 14 -28.55 50.43 6.21
N ALA A 15 -29.86 50.16 6.12
CA ALA A 15 -30.40 49.11 5.29
C ALA A 15 -30.14 49.48 3.82
N VAL A 16 -28.97 49.12 3.33
CA VAL A 16 -28.72 48.99 1.89
C VAL A 16 -29.71 47.92 1.40
N PRO A 17 -30.47 48.16 0.32
CA PRO A 17 -31.54 47.26 -0.07
C PRO A 17 -30.94 45.92 -0.51
N SER A 18 -31.29 44.85 0.20
CA SER A 18 -30.89 43.46 -0.06
C SER A 18 -31.12 43.00 -1.51
N VAL A 19 -32.04 43.65 -2.22
CA VAL A 19 -32.34 43.38 -3.64
C VAL A 19 -31.22 43.84 -4.58
N ALA A 20 -30.52 44.95 -4.27
CA ALA A 20 -29.46 45.47 -5.13
C ALA A 20 -28.18 44.60 -5.08
N LEU A 21 -27.86 44.08 -3.89
CA LEU A 21 -26.75 43.14 -3.70
C LEU A 21 -27.02 41.81 -4.41
N ALA A 22 -28.23 41.25 -4.28
CA ALA A 22 -28.62 40.02 -4.99
C ALA A 22 -28.55 40.17 -6.52
N GLN A 23 -28.96 41.31 -7.08
CA GLN A 23 -28.89 41.57 -8.52
C GLN A 23 -27.43 41.73 -9.02
N GLN A 24 -26.56 42.28 -8.19
CA GLN A 24 -25.12 42.40 -8.46
C GLN A 24 -24.40 41.04 -8.43
N ASP A 25 -24.78 40.16 -7.52
CA ASP A 25 -24.21 38.81 -7.40
C ASP A 25 -24.60 37.93 -8.59
N VAL A 26 -25.86 37.98 -9.05
CA VAL A 26 -26.30 37.30 -10.28
C VAL A 26 -25.55 37.81 -11.51
N GLY A 27 -25.35 39.13 -11.62
CA GLY A 27 -24.56 39.72 -12.70
C GLY A 27 -23.09 39.26 -12.67
N THR A 28 -22.52 39.12 -11.48
CA THR A 28 -21.14 38.62 -11.29
C THR A 28 -21.02 37.14 -11.63
N TYR A 29 -22.02 36.33 -11.26
CA TYR A 29 -22.09 34.92 -11.60
C TYR A 29 -22.16 34.69 -13.11
N ASN A 30 -22.98 35.45 -13.82
CA ASN A 30 -23.07 35.35 -15.28
C ASN A 30 -21.74 35.69 -15.97
N ARG A 31 -21.01 36.69 -15.46
CA ARG A 31 -19.66 37.02 -15.94
C ARG A 31 -18.67 35.89 -15.67
N ALA A 32 -18.70 35.31 -14.46
CA ALA A 32 -17.85 34.19 -14.09
C ALA A 32 -18.11 32.97 -14.99
N LEU A 33 -19.40 32.66 -15.23
CA LEU A 33 -19.82 31.55 -16.09
C LEU A 33 -19.44 31.76 -17.56
N SER A 34 -19.58 32.98 -18.09
CA SER A 34 -19.11 33.32 -19.44
C SER A 34 -17.60 33.11 -19.56
N ALA A 35 -16.83 33.65 -18.61
CA ALA A 35 -15.38 33.47 -18.57
C ALA A 35 -14.98 31.99 -18.50
N PHE A 36 -15.68 31.19 -17.69
CA PHE A 36 -15.45 29.74 -17.60
C PHE A 36 -15.71 29.01 -18.92
N ASN A 37 -16.84 29.30 -19.57
CA ASN A 37 -17.21 28.69 -20.84
C ASN A 37 -16.27 29.08 -21.98
N GLU A 38 -15.73 30.31 -21.94
CA GLU A 38 -14.72 30.82 -22.88
C GLU A 38 -13.30 30.31 -22.59
N GLY A 39 -13.10 29.53 -21.51
CA GLY A 39 -11.77 29.06 -21.09
C GLY A 39 -10.88 30.12 -20.44
N LYS A 40 -11.43 31.30 -20.10
CA LYS A 40 -10.76 32.38 -19.36
C LYS A 40 -10.75 32.09 -17.86
N LEU A 41 -10.10 30.99 -17.49
CA LEU A 41 -10.15 30.42 -16.14
C LEU A 41 -9.50 31.33 -15.08
N ASP A 42 -8.52 32.14 -15.46
CA ASP A 42 -7.88 33.12 -14.57
C ASP A 42 -8.84 34.22 -14.12
N THR A 43 -9.82 34.57 -14.95
CA THR A 43 -10.87 35.52 -14.61
C THR A 43 -12.01 34.83 -13.88
N ALA A 44 -12.38 33.61 -14.27
CA ALA A 44 -13.49 32.89 -13.68
C ALA A 44 -13.27 32.52 -12.19
N ALA A 45 -12.08 32.01 -11.85
CA ALA A 45 -11.79 31.51 -10.50
C ALA A 45 -12.02 32.54 -9.38
N PRO A 46 -11.41 33.74 -9.40
CA PRO A 46 -11.61 34.72 -8.33
C PRO A 46 -13.07 35.22 -8.24
N LEU A 47 -13.80 35.27 -9.37
CA LEU A 47 -15.21 35.64 -9.36
C LEU A 47 -16.08 34.58 -8.69
N PHE A 48 -15.84 33.30 -8.97
CA PHE A 48 -16.54 32.21 -8.28
C PHE A 48 -16.16 32.13 -6.80
N ALA A 49 -14.89 32.37 -6.45
CA ALA A 49 -14.45 32.42 -5.05
C ALA A 49 -15.15 33.53 -4.27
N GLN A 50 -15.27 34.73 -4.86
CA GLN A 50 -16.03 35.83 -4.26
C GLN A 50 -17.50 35.44 -4.00
N LEU A 51 -18.15 34.80 -4.98
CA LEU A 51 -19.55 34.40 -4.86
C LEU A 51 -19.78 33.23 -3.89
N ALA A 52 -18.75 32.39 -3.69
CA ALA A 52 -18.79 31.30 -2.69
C ALA A 52 -18.80 31.83 -1.24
N GLU A 53 -18.41 33.09 -1.02
CA GLU A 53 -18.48 33.77 0.29
C GLU A 53 -19.80 34.54 0.50
N GLY A 54 -20.68 34.57 -0.51
CA GLY A 54 -21.95 35.29 -0.47
C GLY A 54 -23.02 34.66 0.44
N GLU A 55 -24.12 35.40 0.66
CA GLU A 55 -25.23 34.99 1.54
C GLU A 55 -26.28 34.11 0.84
N ASP A 56 -26.43 34.22 -0.49
CA ASP A 56 -27.36 33.40 -1.26
C ASP A 56 -26.86 31.95 -1.37
N ALA A 57 -27.56 31.03 -0.72
CA ALA A 57 -27.16 29.62 -0.63
C ALA A 57 -27.14 28.89 -1.98
N ASP A 58 -28.03 29.21 -2.91
CA ASP A 58 -28.07 28.56 -4.24
C ASP A 58 -26.92 29.08 -5.11
N LEU A 59 -26.73 30.39 -5.11
CA LEU A 59 -25.64 31.01 -5.87
C LEU A 59 -24.27 30.61 -5.33
N LYS A 60 -24.13 30.58 -4.01
CA LYS A 60 -22.94 30.08 -3.31
C LYS A 60 -22.63 28.65 -3.73
N GLY A 61 -23.58 27.73 -3.59
CA GLY A 61 -23.35 26.31 -3.88
C GLY A 61 -23.06 26.02 -5.36
N LYS A 62 -23.59 26.82 -6.28
CA LYS A 62 -23.20 26.79 -7.70
C LYS A 62 -21.78 27.31 -7.90
N SER A 63 -21.43 28.41 -7.25
CA SER A 63 -20.11 29.06 -7.39
C SER A 63 -18.99 28.20 -6.80
N GLU A 64 -19.19 27.56 -5.65
CA GLU A 64 -18.25 26.60 -5.07
C GLU A 64 -17.92 25.45 -6.05
N PHE A 65 -18.95 24.90 -6.70
CA PHE A 65 -18.77 23.82 -7.68
C PHE A 65 -18.03 24.28 -8.95
N TYR A 66 -18.37 25.44 -9.49
CA TYR A 66 -17.67 25.97 -10.65
C TYR A 66 -16.25 26.43 -10.32
N LEU A 67 -15.98 26.86 -9.09
CA LEU A 67 -14.62 27.11 -8.61
C LEU A 67 -13.80 25.81 -8.64
N ALA A 68 -14.34 24.71 -8.08
CA ALA A 68 -13.68 23.40 -8.12
C ALA A 68 -13.40 22.93 -9.55
N GLN A 69 -14.37 23.07 -10.47
CA GLN A 69 -14.17 22.77 -11.88
C GLN A 69 -13.13 23.68 -12.55
N THR A 70 -13.06 24.95 -12.15
CA THR A 70 -12.08 25.90 -12.69
C THR A 70 -10.66 25.46 -12.32
N PHE A 71 -10.44 25.05 -11.07
CA PHE A 71 -9.17 24.46 -10.65
C PHE A 71 -8.84 23.18 -11.43
N ALA A 72 -9.81 22.27 -11.58
CA ALA A 72 -9.61 21.02 -12.31
C ALA A 72 -9.23 21.27 -13.79
N LYS A 73 -9.87 22.25 -14.45
CA LYS A 73 -9.55 22.64 -15.84
C LYS A 73 -8.24 23.42 -15.97
N LYS A 74 -7.76 24.08 -14.90
CA LYS A 74 -6.44 24.74 -14.86
C LYS A 74 -5.29 23.79 -14.55
N GLU A 75 -5.55 22.48 -14.44
CA GLU A 75 -4.55 21.49 -14.01
C GLU A 75 -4.01 21.80 -12.60
N LEU A 76 -4.90 22.22 -11.70
CA LEU A 76 -4.66 22.39 -10.26
C LEU A 76 -5.47 21.32 -9.48
N PRO A 77 -5.11 20.03 -9.59
CA PRO A 77 -5.91 18.93 -9.06
C PRO A 77 -6.01 18.90 -7.52
N VAL A 78 -5.01 19.38 -6.78
CA VAL A 78 -5.09 19.47 -5.31
C VAL A 78 -6.06 20.57 -4.89
N ALA A 79 -5.96 21.76 -5.50
CA ALA A 79 -6.92 22.84 -5.24
C ALA A 79 -8.36 22.41 -5.58
N ALA A 80 -8.55 21.71 -6.71
CA ALA A 80 -9.84 21.13 -7.09
C ALA A 80 -10.33 20.08 -6.07
N PHE A 81 -9.44 19.19 -5.63
CA PHE A 81 -9.73 18.20 -4.58
C PHE A 81 -10.24 18.90 -3.31
N ILE A 82 -9.55 19.93 -2.83
CA ILE A 82 -9.95 20.69 -1.63
C ILE A 82 -11.35 21.28 -1.81
N SER A 83 -11.61 21.93 -2.95
CA SER A 83 -12.93 22.54 -3.22
C SER A 83 -14.05 21.50 -3.33
N TYR A 84 -13.82 20.35 -3.98
CA TYR A 84 -14.82 19.28 -4.01
C TYR A 84 -15.04 18.66 -2.64
N ALA A 85 -13.98 18.45 -1.86
CA ALA A 85 -14.07 17.93 -0.50
C ALA A 85 -14.88 18.86 0.41
N ALA A 86 -14.72 20.19 0.29
CA ALA A 86 -15.50 21.15 1.05
C ALA A 86 -17.02 21.01 0.77
N ILE A 87 -17.40 20.85 -0.50
CA ILE A 87 -18.80 20.62 -0.90
C ILE A 87 -19.34 19.30 -0.33
N VAL A 88 -18.55 18.22 -0.42
CA VAL A 88 -18.95 16.91 0.12
C VAL A 88 -19.13 16.96 1.64
N ASN A 89 -18.23 17.66 2.34
CA ASN A 89 -18.29 17.83 3.80
C ASN A 89 -19.45 18.73 4.26
N ALA A 90 -19.96 19.62 3.39
CA ALA A 90 -21.19 20.37 3.66
C ALA A 90 -22.45 19.48 3.70
N GLY A 91 -22.36 18.28 3.11
CA GLY A 91 -23.38 17.24 3.19
C GLY A 91 -24.39 17.23 2.04
N PRO A 92 -25.33 16.26 2.04
CA PRO A 92 -26.20 15.95 0.90
C PRO A 92 -27.22 17.03 0.54
N LYS A 93 -27.45 18.01 1.43
CA LYS A 93 -28.32 19.16 1.15
C LYS A 93 -27.66 20.20 0.23
N HIS A 94 -26.36 20.08 0.00
CA HIS A 94 -25.64 21.01 -0.86
C HIS A 94 -26.09 20.85 -2.34
N PRO A 95 -26.41 21.94 -3.07
CA PRO A 95 -26.97 21.85 -4.44
C PRO A 95 -26.11 21.06 -5.44
N SER A 96 -24.79 21.07 -5.23
CA SER A 96 -23.80 20.43 -6.10
C SER A 96 -23.21 19.14 -5.51
N TYR A 97 -23.83 18.54 -4.49
CA TYR A 97 -23.26 17.43 -3.73
C TYR A 97 -22.84 16.23 -4.61
N LEU A 98 -23.75 15.64 -5.38
CA LEU A 98 -23.44 14.48 -6.24
C LEU A 98 -22.38 14.81 -7.29
N LYS A 99 -22.44 16.00 -7.89
CA LYS A 99 -21.43 16.45 -8.86
C LYS A 99 -20.05 16.64 -8.22
N ALA A 100 -20.01 17.06 -6.96
CA ALA A 100 -18.75 17.16 -6.22
C ALA A 100 -18.18 15.79 -5.87
N ILE A 101 -19.02 14.78 -5.62
CA ILE A 101 -18.56 13.39 -5.48
C ILE A 101 -17.93 12.89 -6.78
N GLU A 102 -18.56 13.12 -7.93
CA GLU A 102 -17.96 12.79 -9.23
C GLU A 102 -16.60 13.48 -9.43
N GLY A 103 -16.54 14.78 -9.15
CA GLY A 103 -15.29 15.55 -9.22
C GLY A 103 -14.21 15.03 -8.26
N LEU A 104 -14.60 14.63 -7.05
CA LEU A 104 -13.69 14.06 -6.06
C LEU A 104 -13.12 12.71 -6.52
N VAL A 105 -13.94 11.87 -7.16
CA VAL A 105 -13.50 10.58 -7.75
C VAL A 105 -12.55 10.82 -8.92
N ASP A 106 -12.79 11.83 -9.77
CA ASP A 106 -11.86 12.22 -10.84
C ASP A 106 -10.51 12.70 -10.25
N MET A 107 -10.53 13.54 -9.22
CA MET A 107 -9.30 14.01 -8.57
C MET A 107 -8.54 12.85 -7.92
N GLN A 108 -9.25 11.88 -7.32
CA GLN A 108 -8.61 10.67 -6.80
C GLN A 108 -7.91 9.89 -7.90
N GLN A 109 -8.47 9.82 -9.10
CA GLN A 109 -7.84 9.15 -10.23
C GLN A 109 -6.60 9.88 -10.72
N ARG A 110 -6.64 11.21 -10.84
CA ARG A 110 -5.52 12.02 -11.34
C ARG A 110 -4.35 12.06 -10.37
N LEU A 111 -4.65 12.14 -9.07
CA LEU A 111 -3.64 12.20 -8.01
C LEU A 111 -3.17 10.81 -7.59
N ASP A 112 -3.96 9.77 -7.86
CA ASP A 112 -3.83 8.44 -7.25
C ASP A 112 -3.76 8.54 -5.72
N GLU A 113 -4.56 9.44 -5.13
CA GLU A 113 -4.52 9.76 -3.70
C GLU A 113 -5.21 8.63 -2.92
N GLN A 114 -4.49 7.98 -2.02
CA GLN A 114 -4.95 6.74 -1.38
C GLN A 114 -5.42 6.92 0.07
N ASN A 115 -5.37 8.13 0.64
CA ASN A 115 -5.55 8.34 2.07
C ASN A 115 -6.75 9.25 2.39
N LEU A 116 -6.72 10.50 1.93
CA LEU A 116 -7.69 11.54 2.27
C LEU A 116 -9.01 11.35 1.53
N ILE A 117 -8.99 11.21 0.20
CA ILE A 117 -10.20 11.10 -0.62
C ILE A 117 -11.00 9.84 -0.28
N PRO A 118 -10.40 8.64 -0.18
CA PRO A 118 -11.15 7.46 0.26
C PRO A 118 -11.76 7.63 1.65
N SER A 119 -11.08 8.34 2.57
CA SER A 119 -11.61 8.61 3.91
C SER A 119 -12.80 9.57 3.87
N ILE A 120 -12.75 10.62 3.05
CA ILE A 120 -13.85 11.58 2.87
C ILE A 120 -15.07 10.88 2.25
N LEU A 121 -14.87 10.12 1.17
CA LEU A 121 -15.94 9.34 0.53
C LEU A 121 -16.56 8.34 1.51
N ASN A 122 -15.74 7.65 2.30
CA ASN A 122 -16.24 6.72 3.29
C ASN A 122 -17.01 7.38 4.44
N GLN A 123 -16.62 8.58 4.87
CA GLN A 123 -17.38 9.34 5.86
C GLN A 123 -18.70 9.87 5.30
N ALA A 124 -18.71 10.23 4.02
CA ALA A 124 -19.91 10.70 3.33
C ALA A 124 -20.90 9.56 3.00
N TYR A 125 -20.42 8.32 2.92
CA TYR A 125 -21.25 7.15 2.61
C TYR A 125 -22.08 6.69 3.80
N THR A 126 -23.26 7.28 3.96
CA THR A 126 -24.26 6.93 4.99
C THR A 126 -25.48 6.26 4.37
N ASP A 127 -26.25 5.52 5.18
CA ASP A 127 -27.47 4.83 4.70
C ASP A 127 -28.47 5.79 4.05
N GLU A 128 -28.56 7.03 4.54
CA GLU A 128 -29.44 8.09 4.04
C GLU A 128 -29.11 8.55 2.62
N VAL A 129 -27.84 8.45 2.20
CA VAL A 129 -27.39 8.94 0.87
C VAL A 129 -27.19 7.81 -0.13
N ARG A 130 -27.26 6.54 0.27
CA ARG A 130 -27.05 5.39 -0.62
C ARG A 130 -27.97 5.44 -1.83
N ASP A 131 -29.27 5.69 -1.61
CA ASP A 131 -30.27 5.77 -2.67
C ASP A 131 -29.98 6.92 -3.66
N GLN A 132 -29.37 8.01 -3.19
CA GLN A 132 -28.97 9.11 -4.06
C GLN A 132 -27.75 8.74 -4.91
N TRP A 133 -26.76 8.05 -4.33
CA TRP A 133 -25.52 7.70 -5.02
C TRP A 133 -25.72 6.65 -6.12
N VAL A 134 -26.79 5.84 -6.05
CA VAL A 134 -27.18 4.91 -7.12
C VAL A 134 -27.45 5.65 -8.45
N THR A 135 -27.75 6.96 -8.41
CA THR A 135 -27.97 7.77 -9.62
C THR A 135 -26.67 8.23 -10.31
N LEU A 136 -25.52 8.04 -9.66
CA LEU A 136 -24.22 8.39 -10.24
C LEU A 136 -23.89 7.51 -11.45
N PRO A 137 -23.04 7.98 -12.38
CA PRO A 137 -22.59 7.16 -13.49
C PRO A 137 -22.01 5.82 -13.01
N LYS A 138 -22.33 4.73 -13.72
CA LYS A 138 -21.96 3.36 -13.33
C LYS A 138 -20.47 3.19 -12.97
N GLU A 139 -19.59 3.79 -13.78
CA GLU A 139 -18.15 3.71 -13.55
C GLU A 139 -17.70 4.51 -12.31
N VAL A 140 -18.33 5.67 -12.06
CA VAL A 140 -18.09 6.45 -10.84
C VAL A 140 -18.52 5.66 -9.61
N LEU A 141 -19.71 5.06 -9.65
CA LEU A 141 -20.23 4.25 -8.54
C LEU A 141 -19.34 3.02 -8.28
N ALA A 142 -18.89 2.33 -9.33
CA ALA A 142 -17.95 1.21 -9.21
C ALA A 142 -16.63 1.63 -8.53
N ARG A 143 -16.12 2.81 -8.89
CA ARG A 143 -14.90 3.36 -8.29
C ARG A 143 -15.11 3.79 -6.85
N ILE A 144 -16.25 4.39 -6.51
CA ILE A 144 -16.63 4.70 -5.14
C ILE A 144 -16.68 3.42 -4.31
N ASN A 145 -17.37 2.37 -4.78
CA ASN A 145 -17.47 1.10 -4.09
C ASN A 145 -16.08 0.51 -3.78
N TYR A 146 -15.15 0.58 -4.74
CA TYR A 146 -13.75 0.19 -4.53
C TYR A 146 -13.04 1.05 -3.47
N LEU A 147 -13.14 2.39 -3.54
CA LEU A 147 -12.44 3.30 -2.62
C LEU A 147 -13.00 3.24 -1.19
N VAL A 148 -14.33 3.24 -1.06
CA VAL A 148 -15.02 3.11 0.22
C VAL A 148 -14.78 1.72 0.80
N GLY A 149 -14.81 0.66 -0.03
CA GLY A 149 -14.46 -0.70 0.38
C GLY A 149 -13.02 -0.80 0.91
N THR A 150 -12.08 -0.12 0.25
CA THR A 150 -10.68 0.00 0.71
C THR A 150 -10.60 0.68 2.09
N ALA A 151 -11.31 1.80 2.27
CA ALA A 151 -11.33 2.51 3.55
C ALA A 151 -11.98 1.65 4.67
N SER A 152 -13.05 0.92 4.37
CA SER A 152 -13.74 0.05 5.32
C SER A 152 -12.90 -1.17 5.71
N GLN A 153 -12.18 -1.79 4.76
CA GLN A 153 -11.20 -2.85 5.06
C GLN A 153 -10.12 -2.35 6.03
N ARG A 154 -9.55 -1.17 5.79
CA ARG A 154 -8.52 -0.58 6.68
C ARG A 154 -9.02 -0.30 8.08
N ARG A 155 -10.32 -0.02 8.24
CA ARG A 155 -11.00 0.17 9.53
C ARG A 155 -11.55 -1.14 10.11
N MET A 156 -11.20 -2.29 9.54
CA MET A 156 -11.66 -3.63 9.95
C MET A 156 -13.19 -3.82 9.88
N ARG A 157 -13.89 -3.01 9.09
CA ARG A 157 -15.32 -3.19 8.79
C ARG A 157 -15.47 -4.12 7.59
N PHE A 158 -15.18 -5.39 7.81
CA PHE A 158 -14.99 -6.36 6.74
C PHE A 158 -16.29 -6.68 5.99
N GLU A 159 -17.43 -6.78 6.65
CA GLU A 159 -18.73 -7.04 5.99
C GLU A 159 -19.15 -5.88 5.08
N GLU A 160 -18.93 -4.64 5.53
CA GLU A 160 -19.17 -3.45 4.71
C GLU A 160 -18.24 -3.45 3.48
N ALA A 161 -16.96 -3.76 3.69
CA ALA A 161 -15.99 -3.88 2.60
C ALA A 161 -16.39 -4.97 1.60
N ARG A 162 -16.79 -6.16 2.08
CA ARG A 162 -17.28 -7.27 1.25
C ARG A 162 -18.44 -6.82 0.36
N ALA A 163 -19.50 -6.27 0.95
CA ALA A 163 -20.70 -5.85 0.22
C ALA A 163 -20.40 -4.81 -0.87
N LEU A 164 -19.55 -3.82 -0.55
CA LEU A 164 -19.14 -2.79 -1.51
C LEU A 164 -18.33 -3.39 -2.67
N LEU A 165 -17.38 -4.28 -2.39
CA LEU A 165 -16.50 -4.85 -3.40
C LEU A 165 -17.22 -5.88 -4.30
N GLU A 166 -18.17 -6.63 -3.74
CA GLU A 166 -19.07 -7.50 -4.52
C GLU A 166 -19.95 -6.71 -5.50
N ALA A 167 -20.35 -5.50 -5.11
CA ALA A 167 -21.16 -4.60 -5.92
C ALA A 167 -20.40 -3.94 -7.10
N VAL A 168 -19.08 -4.16 -7.24
CA VAL A 168 -18.30 -3.65 -8.38
C VAL A 168 -18.60 -4.50 -9.63
N PRO A 169 -19.16 -3.92 -10.71
CA PRO A 169 -19.52 -4.64 -11.93
C PRO A 169 -18.29 -5.19 -12.69
N ALA A 170 -18.46 -6.35 -13.34
CA ALA A 170 -17.40 -7.03 -14.09
C ALA A 170 -16.86 -6.25 -15.30
N ASP A 171 -17.65 -5.32 -15.84
CA ASP A 171 -17.28 -4.45 -16.97
C ASP A 171 -16.62 -3.13 -16.54
N SER A 172 -16.49 -2.88 -15.23
CA SER A 172 -15.80 -1.69 -14.71
C SER A 172 -14.28 -1.82 -14.81
N ARG A 173 -13.57 -0.70 -15.00
CA ARG A 173 -12.09 -0.71 -15.10
C ARG A 173 -11.39 -1.03 -13.78
N VAL A 174 -12.08 -0.90 -12.66
CA VAL A 174 -11.54 -1.21 -11.31
C VAL A 174 -11.92 -2.62 -10.84
N TYR A 175 -12.58 -3.43 -11.67
CA TYR A 175 -13.07 -4.75 -11.27
C TYR A 175 -11.97 -5.67 -10.77
N ALA A 176 -10.84 -5.76 -11.47
CA ALA A 176 -9.72 -6.60 -11.06
C ALA A 176 -9.20 -6.19 -9.66
N LYS A 177 -9.00 -4.89 -9.42
CA LYS A 177 -8.58 -4.37 -8.12
C LYS A 177 -9.60 -4.64 -7.01
N ALA A 178 -10.89 -4.52 -7.34
CA ALA A 178 -11.97 -4.81 -6.39
C ALA A 178 -12.03 -6.29 -6.02
N ARG A 179 -11.85 -7.20 -7.00
CA ARG A 179 -11.82 -8.66 -6.76
C ARG A 179 -10.60 -9.08 -5.97
N TYR A 180 -9.43 -8.50 -6.25
CA TYR A 180 -8.24 -8.69 -5.42
C TYR A 180 -8.53 -8.27 -3.97
N LEU A 181 -9.02 -7.05 -3.75
CA LEU A 181 -9.30 -6.57 -2.39
C LEU A 181 -10.39 -7.41 -1.70
N LEU A 182 -11.43 -7.85 -2.42
CA LEU A 182 -12.45 -8.77 -1.91
C LEU A 182 -11.82 -10.06 -1.40
N GLY A 183 -10.94 -10.67 -2.20
CA GLY A 183 -10.21 -11.86 -1.78
C GLY A 183 -9.37 -11.62 -0.52
N THR A 184 -8.70 -10.46 -0.40
CA THR A 184 -7.95 -10.13 0.82
C THR A 184 -8.83 -9.92 2.05
N VAL A 185 -10.04 -9.38 1.87
CA VAL A 185 -11.02 -9.20 2.95
C VAL A 185 -11.51 -10.56 3.44
N LEU A 186 -11.91 -11.44 2.52
CA LEU A 186 -12.41 -12.78 2.84
C LEU A 186 -11.34 -13.68 3.48
N ALA A 187 -10.07 -13.49 3.08
CA ALA A 187 -8.93 -14.21 3.61
C ALA A 187 -8.37 -13.62 4.93
N ASP A 188 -8.93 -12.53 5.46
CA ASP A 188 -8.43 -11.90 6.69
C ASP A 188 -8.85 -12.72 7.93
N PRO A 189 -7.92 -13.16 8.79
CA PRO A 189 -8.24 -13.93 9.99
C PRO A 189 -9.17 -13.21 10.99
N ARG A 190 -9.29 -11.88 10.88
CA ARG A 190 -10.14 -11.05 11.74
C ARG A 190 -11.54 -10.85 11.17
N PHE A 191 -11.84 -11.43 10.01
CA PHE A 191 -13.18 -11.38 9.43
C PHE A 191 -14.18 -12.03 10.42
N PRO A 192 -15.31 -11.37 10.76
CA PRO A 192 -16.25 -11.83 11.79
C PRO A 192 -17.15 -13.00 11.31
N GLY A 193 -16.61 -13.92 10.51
CA GLY A 193 -17.33 -15.09 10.01
C GLY A 193 -17.79 -15.98 11.15
N ARG A 194 -18.84 -16.78 10.93
CA ARG A 194 -19.29 -17.70 11.99
C ARG A 194 -18.20 -18.75 12.23
N PRO A 195 -18.06 -19.28 13.47
CA PRO A 195 -17.15 -20.39 13.73
C PRO A 195 -17.38 -21.53 12.73
N GLY A 196 -16.32 -21.93 12.01
CA GLY A 196 -16.39 -22.97 10.97
C GLY A 196 -16.57 -22.46 9.54
N GLU A 197 -16.82 -21.17 9.30
CA GLU A 197 -16.95 -20.61 7.94
C GLU A 197 -15.61 -20.31 7.25
N GLY A 198 -14.47 -20.46 7.95
CA GLY A 198 -13.15 -20.13 7.41
C GLY A 198 -12.82 -20.85 6.10
N GLU A 199 -13.18 -22.13 5.97
CA GLU A 199 -12.94 -22.88 4.74
C GLU A 199 -13.79 -22.35 3.56
N ALA A 200 -15.04 -21.94 3.83
CA ALA A 200 -15.92 -21.35 2.82
C ALA A 200 -15.38 -19.99 2.38
N LEU A 201 -14.98 -19.14 3.34
CA LEU A 201 -14.37 -17.83 3.07
C LEU A 201 -13.07 -17.96 2.27
N ASP A 202 -12.20 -18.93 2.60
CA ASP A 202 -10.98 -19.18 1.83
C ASP A 202 -11.31 -19.64 0.39
N LYS A 203 -12.35 -20.46 0.18
CA LYS A 203 -12.81 -20.84 -1.17
C LYS A 203 -13.32 -19.63 -1.95
N GLU A 204 -14.10 -18.76 -1.32
CA GLU A 204 -14.57 -17.50 -1.94
C GLU A 204 -13.40 -16.56 -2.24
N ALA A 205 -12.41 -16.48 -1.35
CA ALA A 205 -11.19 -15.69 -1.57
C ALA A 205 -10.38 -16.20 -2.76
N ILE A 206 -10.16 -17.52 -2.86
CA ILE A 206 -9.50 -18.15 -4.02
C ILE A 206 -10.25 -17.83 -5.31
N ALA A 207 -11.58 -17.97 -5.31
CA ALA A 207 -12.40 -17.64 -6.48
C ALA A 207 -12.28 -16.17 -6.88
N ALA A 208 -12.23 -15.25 -5.91
CA ALA A 208 -12.03 -13.83 -6.16
C ALA A 208 -10.65 -13.55 -6.79
N PHE A 209 -9.58 -14.18 -6.30
CA PHE A 209 -8.25 -14.05 -6.90
C PHE A 209 -8.15 -14.67 -8.29
N GLN A 210 -8.76 -15.85 -8.52
CA GLN A 210 -8.82 -16.47 -9.85
C GLN A 210 -9.56 -15.59 -10.86
N ALA A 211 -10.63 -14.91 -10.45
CA ALA A 211 -11.34 -13.96 -11.30
C ALA A 211 -10.42 -12.84 -11.81
N VAL A 212 -9.48 -12.36 -11.00
CA VAL A 212 -8.46 -11.37 -11.42
C VAL A 212 -7.59 -11.94 -12.55
N LEU A 213 -7.13 -13.18 -12.43
CA LEU A 213 -6.29 -13.83 -13.44
C LEU A 213 -7.00 -13.97 -14.79
N HIS A 214 -8.32 -14.20 -14.77
CA HIS A 214 -9.15 -14.34 -15.96
C HIS A 214 -9.72 -13.02 -16.51
N THR A 215 -9.55 -11.90 -15.79
CA THR A 215 -10.08 -10.59 -16.22
C THR A 215 -9.32 -10.11 -17.45
N LYS A 216 -10.03 -9.49 -18.41
CA LYS A 216 -9.46 -8.93 -19.65
C LYS A 216 -9.38 -7.41 -19.58
N GLU A 217 -8.50 -6.83 -20.39
CA GLU A 217 -8.39 -5.38 -20.57
C GLU A 217 -9.67 -4.78 -21.18
N PRO A 218 -9.97 -3.48 -20.92
CA PRO A 218 -9.17 -2.51 -20.17
C PRO A 218 -9.42 -2.56 -18.65
N GLN A 219 -8.34 -2.57 -17.85
CA GLN A 219 -8.37 -2.51 -16.38
C GLN A 219 -7.29 -1.58 -15.84
N VAL A 220 -7.45 -1.08 -14.62
CA VAL A 220 -6.44 -0.26 -13.93
C VAL A 220 -5.37 -1.15 -13.32
N GLU A 221 -4.12 -1.04 -13.80
CA GLU A 221 -2.94 -1.75 -13.27
C GLU A 221 -3.15 -3.29 -13.21
N LEU A 222 -3.66 -3.86 -14.30
CA LEU A 222 -3.96 -5.29 -14.38
C LEU A 222 -2.73 -6.20 -14.16
N PRO A 223 -1.54 -5.92 -14.74
CA PRO A 223 -0.36 -6.75 -14.52
C PRO A 223 -0.01 -6.87 -13.02
N GLU A 224 0.10 -5.74 -12.33
CA GLU A 224 0.42 -5.68 -10.91
C GLU A 224 -0.69 -6.33 -10.06
N THR A 225 -1.95 -6.14 -10.44
CA THR A 225 -3.08 -6.74 -9.72
C THR A 225 -3.09 -8.28 -9.87
N ARG A 226 -2.68 -8.82 -11.02
CA ARG A 226 -2.52 -10.27 -11.22
C ARG A 226 -1.36 -10.83 -10.42
N GLU A 227 -0.23 -10.12 -10.37
CA GLU A 227 0.91 -10.50 -9.53
C GLU A 227 0.51 -10.58 -8.05
N LEU A 228 -0.21 -9.58 -7.55
CA LEU A 228 -0.74 -9.58 -6.18
C LEU A 228 -1.75 -10.70 -5.94
N ALA A 229 -2.62 -11.01 -6.91
CA ALA A 229 -3.56 -12.11 -6.82
C ALA A 229 -2.85 -13.48 -6.75
N LEU A 230 -1.75 -13.67 -7.49
CA LEU A 230 -0.93 -14.88 -7.42
C LEU A 230 -0.27 -15.05 -6.05
N LEU A 231 0.32 -13.98 -5.49
CA LEU A 231 0.83 -13.99 -4.12
C LEU A 231 -0.26 -14.36 -3.12
N ALA A 232 -1.44 -13.74 -3.24
CA ALA A 232 -2.53 -13.98 -2.31
C ALA A 232 -3.10 -15.40 -2.41
N LEU A 233 -3.20 -15.97 -3.62
CA LEU A 233 -3.49 -17.39 -3.82
C LEU A 233 -2.49 -18.28 -3.08
N GLY A 234 -1.19 -17.99 -3.26
CA GLY A 234 -0.12 -18.71 -2.56
C GLY A 234 -0.30 -18.69 -1.04
N ARG A 235 -0.64 -17.53 -0.46
CA ARG A 235 -0.87 -17.39 0.99
C ARG A 235 -2.09 -18.15 1.48
N VAL A 236 -3.19 -18.12 0.75
CA VAL A 236 -4.41 -18.85 1.13
C VAL A 236 -4.14 -20.36 1.09
N HIS A 237 -3.55 -20.86 0.00
CA HIS A 237 -3.17 -22.28 -0.11
C HIS A 237 -2.19 -22.70 0.98
N TYR A 238 -1.18 -21.86 1.28
CA TYR A 238 -0.22 -22.14 2.36
C TYR A 238 -0.92 -22.28 3.73
N ARG A 239 -1.83 -21.37 4.08
CA ARG A 239 -2.58 -21.45 5.35
C ARG A 239 -3.45 -22.70 5.44
N ARG A 240 -3.96 -23.18 4.31
CA ARG A 240 -4.77 -24.41 4.21
C ARG A 240 -3.92 -25.69 4.24
N GLY A 241 -2.59 -25.59 4.27
CA GLY A 241 -1.69 -26.74 4.18
C GLY A 241 -1.55 -27.30 2.76
N GLU A 242 -2.09 -26.61 1.74
CA GLU A 242 -2.05 -26.98 0.33
C GLU A 242 -0.73 -26.49 -0.29
N TYR A 243 0.40 -26.92 0.26
CA TYR A 243 1.71 -26.34 -0.06
C TYR A 243 2.10 -26.50 -1.53
N ALA A 244 1.74 -27.61 -2.17
CA ALA A 244 1.99 -27.81 -3.59
C ALA A 244 1.28 -26.78 -4.48
N ASP A 245 0.05 -26.38 -4.13
CA ASP A 245 -0.69 -25.35 -4.87
C ASP A 245 -0.19 -23.95 -4.52
N ALA A 246 0.28 -23.74 -3.28
CA ALA A 246 0.98 -22.51 -2.91
C ALA A 246 2.25 -22.31 -3.75
N VAL A 247 3.08 -23.35 -3.91
CA VAL A 247 4.28 -23.32 -4.77
C VAL A 247 3.91 -22.94 -6.20
N LYS A 248 2.90 -23.59 -6.80
CA LYS A 248 2.45 -23.27 -8.17
C LYS A 248 2.01 -21.81 -8.30
N ALA A 249 1.30 -21.27 -7.31
CA ALA A 249 0.84 -19.89 -7.34
C ALA A 249 2.02 -18.90 -7.29
N TYR A 250 3.01 -19.12 -6.40
CA TYR A 250 4.19 -18.27 -6.31
C TYR A 250 5.07 -18.36 -7.56
N GLU A 251 5.22 -19.54 -8.16
CA GLU A 251 5.93 -19.73 -9.43
C GLU A 251 5.23 -19.09 -10.64
N GLY A 252 3.92 -18.88 -10.53
CA GLY A 252 3.14 -18.16 -11.53
C GLY A 252 3.47 -16.67 -11.61
N VAL A 253 4.11 -16.08 -10.59
CA VAL A 253 4.53 -14.68 -10.61
C VAL A 253 5.67 -14.51 -11.62
N PRO A 254 5.52 -13.64 -12.65
CA PRO A 254 6.54 -13.50 -13.68
C PRO A 254 7.90 -13.09 -13.09
N ARG A 255 8.99 -13.62 -13.65
CA ARG A 255 10.35 -13.24 -13.24
C ARG A 255 10.58 -11.75 -13.48
N TYR A 256 11.29 -11.11 -12.55
CA TYR A 256 11.57 -9.66 -12.53
C TYR A 256 10.34 -8.76 -12.50
N ALA A 257 9.15 -9.32 -12.23
CA ALA A 257 7.98 -8.55 -11.91
C ALA A 257 8.15 -7.77 -10.59
N ARG A 258 7.29 -6.78 -10.35
CA ARG A 258 7.40 -5.88 -9.19
C ARG A 258 7.42 -6.63 -7.85
N PHE A 259 6.69 -7.74 -7.76
CA PHE A 259 6.54 -8.53 -6.53
C PHE A 259 7.23 -9.90 -6.60
N TRP A 260 8.16 -10.10 -7.54
CA TRP A 260 8.79 -11.39 -7.74
C TRP A 260 9.74 -11.79 -6.60
N ASP A 261 10.41 -10.83 -5.97
CA ASP A 261 11.24 -11.07 -4.79
C ASP A 261 10.41 -11.60 -3.61
N GLN A 262 9.24 -11.01 -3.39
CA GLN A 262 8.28 -11.50 -2.41
C GLN A 262 7.77 -12.91 -2.75
N ALA A 263 7.51 -13.20 -4.03
CA ALA A 263 7.10 -14.52 -4.47
C ALA A 263 8.19 -15.57 -4.23
N LEU A 264 9.45 -15.28 -4.55
CA LEU A 264 10.59 -16.17 -4.28
C LEU A 264 10.71 -16.47 -2.78
N PHE A 265 10.55 -15.45 -1.94
CA PHE A 265 10.64 -15.58 -0.50
C PHE A 265 9.54 -16.46 0.08
N GLU A 266 8.28 -16.16 -0.25
CA GLU A 266 7.13 -16.93 0.23
C GLU A 266 7.10 -18.36 -0.37
N ASN A 267 7.61 -18.54 -1.60
CA ASN A 267 7.82 -19.86 -2.19
C ASN A 267 8.86 -20.69 -1.41
N GLY A 268 9.89 -20.04 -0.85
CA GLY A 268 10.84 -20.71 0.05
C GLY A 268 10.15 -21.39 1.23
N PHE A 269 9.21 -20.70 1.88
CA PHE A 269 8.40 -21.27 2.96
C PHE A 269 7.49 -22.40 2.47
N ALA A 270 6.78 -22.19 1.36
CA ALA A 270 5.88 -23.21 0.81
C ALA A 270 6.63 -24.50 0.44
N ARG A 271 7.80 -24.38 -0.20
CA ARG A 271 8.66 -25.52 -0.53
C ARG A 271 9.22 -26.20 0.71
N PHE A 272 9.63 -25.44 1.73
CA PHE A 272 10.09 -25.98 3.00
C PHE A 272 9.01 -26.84 3.68
N GLN A 273 7.78 -26.32 3.77
CA GLN A 273 6.65 -27.07 4.34
C GLN A 273 6.23 -28.27 3.48
N ASN A 274 6.44 -28.18 2.15
CA ASN A 274 6.24 -29.29 1.22
C ASN A 274 7.41 -30.30 1.21
N GLU A 275 8.33 -30.22 2.19
CA GLU A 275 9.54 -31.05 2.32
C GLU A 275 10.53 -30.98 1.13
N ASP A 276 10.34 -29.99 0.24
CA ASP A 276 11.27 -29.69 -0.86
C ASP A 276 12.36 -28.73 -0.37
N PHE A 277 13.22 -29.23 0.52
CA PHE A 277 14.33 -28.44 1.08
C PHE A 277 15.29 -27.92 0.01
N GLY A 278 15.51 -28.72 -1.05
CA GLY A 278 16.40 -28.36 -2.15
C GLY A 278 15.87 -27.18 -2.96
N GLY A 279 14.57 -27.20 -3.26
CA GLY A 279 13.88 -26.09 -3.89
C GLY A 279 13.74 -24.87 -2.98
N ALA A 280 13.49 -25.06 -1.68
CA ALA A 280 13.43 -23.97 -0.71
C ALA A 280 14.74 -23.17 -0.68
N LEU A 281 15.88 -23.86 -0.56
CA LEU A 281 17.20 -23.22 -0.64
C LEU A 281 17.47 -22.60 -2.02
N GLY A 282 16.96 -23.20 -3.10
CA GLY A 282 17.03 -22.65 -4.44
C GLY A 282 16.35 -21.27 -4.55
N SER A 283 15.11 -21.17 -4.06
CA SER A 283 14.36 -19.92 -4.00
C SER A 283 15.08 -18.86 -3.14
N LEU A 284 15.62 -19.26 -1.99
CA LEU A 284 16.38 -18.37 -1.10
C LEU A 284 17.71 -17.93 -1.70
N GLN A 285 18.39 -18.82 -2.45
CA GLN A 285 19.62 -18.48 -3.15
C GLN A 285 19.37 -17.42 -4.23
N ALA A 286 18.23 -17.50 -4.94
CA ALA A 286 17.86 -16.49 -5.92
C ALA A 286 17.72 -15.10 -5.28
N LEU A 287 17.21 -15.01 -4.04
CA LEU A 287 17.10 -13.76 -3.28
C LEU A 287 18.45 -13.20 -2.79
N HIS A 288 19.48 -14.04 -2.74
CA HIS A 288 20.83 -13.62 -2.32
C HIS A 288 21.68 -13.16 -3.50
N ALA A 289 21.10 -13.07 -4.69
CA ALA A 289 21.78 -12.58 -5.88
C ALA A 289 22.04 -11.05 -5.81
N PRO A 290 23.10 -10.53 -6.46
CA PRO A 290 23.53 -9.13 -6.34
C PRO A 290 22.45 -8.09 -6.64
N GLN A 291 21.52 -8.37 -7.57
CA GLN A 291 20.42 -7.45 -7.87
C GLN A 291 19.46 -7.22 -6.70
N PHE A 292 19.45 -8.11 -5.70
CA PHE A 292 18.67 -7.99 -4.47
C PHE A 292 19.50 -7.50 -3.27
N GLU A 293 20.76 -7.10 -3.46
CA GLU A 293 21.63 -6.66 -2.36
C GLU A 293 21.06 -5.47 -1.58
N GLY A 294 20.23 -4.63 -2.23
CA GLY A 294 19.50 -3.53 -1.60
C GLY A 294 18.18 -3.91 -0.91
N ALA A 295 17.74 -5.17 -0.97
CA ALA A 295 16.47 -5.61 -0.42
C ALA A 295 16.56 -5.88 1.10
N PHE A 296 15.55 -5.45 1.83
CA PHE A 296 15.41 -5.71 3.26
C PHE A 296 14.65 -7.01 3.50
N GLN A 297 15.38 -8.13 3.56
CA GLN A 297 14.81 -9.48 3.71
C GLN A 297 15.54 -10.32 4.79
N PRO A 298 15.58 -9.87 6.06
CA PRO A 298 16.28 -10.58 7.15
C PRO A 298 15.77 -12.01 7.35
N GLU A 299 14.46 -12.21 7.20
CA GLU A 299 13.81 -13.51 7.38
C GLU A 299 14.31 -14.59 6.42
N SER A 300 14.80 -14.21 5.23
CA SER A 300 15.36 -15.16 4.26
C SER A 300 16.55 -15.95 4.83
N TRP A 301 17.34 -15.33 5.71
CA TRP A 301 18.48 -15.96 6.38
C TRP A 301 18.05 -16.89 7.50
N ILE A 302 16.99 -16.51 8.22
CA ILE A 302 16.40 -17.35 9.26
C ILE A 302 15.82 -18.61 8.64
N LEU A 303 15.01 -18.48 7.58
CA LEU A 303 14.46 -19.64 6.89
C LEU A 303 15.58 -20.52 6.30
N LYS A 304 16.62 -19.93 5.70
CA LYS A 304 17.78 -20.69 5.19
C LYS A 304 18.45 -21.51 6.30
N SER A 305 18.63 -20.90 7.47
CA SER A 305 19.19 -21.57 8.66
C SER A 305 18.27 -22.69 9.14
N THR A 306 16.96 -22.46 9.18
CA THR A 306 15.97 -23.49 9.53
C THR A 306 16.03 -24.67 8.56
N VAL A 307 16.11 -24.44 7.24
CA VAL A 307 16.20 -25.53 6.26
C VAL A 307 17.47 -26.37 6.47
N TYR A 308 18.60 -25.74 6.76
CA TYR A 308 19.84 -26.45 7.10
C TYR A 308 19.73 -27.22 8.42
N TYR A 309 19.12 -26.62 9.43
CA TYR A 309 18.89 -27.25 10.73
C TYR A 309 18.05 -28.53 10.59
N TYR A 310 16.93 -28.48 9.85
CA TYR A 310 16.09 -29.66 9.58
C TYR A 310 16.79 -30.73 8.73
N SER A 311 17.85 -30.35 8.00
CA SER A 311 18.71 -31.28 7.27
C SER A 311 19.90 -31.78 8.10
N CYS A 312 19.98 -31.38 9.39
CA CYS A 312 21.08 -31.60 10.32
C CYS A 312 22.44 -31.15 9.75
N LEU A 313 22.46 -30.02 9.05
CA LEU A 313 23.65 -29.41 8.46
C LEU A 313 24.13 -28.27 9.39
N TYR A 314 24.68 -28.63 10.55
CA TYR A 314 24.91 -27.69 11.65
C TYR A 314 26.01 -26.67 11.37
N ASP A 315 27.05 -27.03 10.61
CA ASP A 315 28.08 -26.08 10.19
C ASP A 315 27.50 -25.00 9.25
N GLU A 316 26.59 -25.39 8.36
CA GLU A 316 25.87 -24.49 7.46
C GLU A 316 24.88 -23.58 8.23
N VAL A 317 24.24 -24.08 9.29
CA VAL A 317 23.43 -23.26 10.21
C VAL A 317 24.31 -22.17 10.83
N LYS A 318 25.42 -22.55 11.48
CA LYS A 318 26.35 -21.61 12.14
C LYS A 318 26.84 -20.53 11.17
N THR A 319 27.23 -20.93 9.97
CA THR A 319 27.69 -20.01 8.90
C THR A 319 26.58 -19.05 8.45
N THR A 320 25.35 -19.55 8.28
CA THR A 320 24.22 -18.72 7.83
C THR A 320 23.81 -17.71 8.89
N LEU A 321 23.80 -18.10 10.16
CA LEU A 321 23.47 -17.21 11.28
C LEU A 321 24.56 -16.15 11.53
N ALA A 322 25.83 -16.48 11.33
CA ALA A 322 26.92 -15.49 11.38
C ALA A 322 26.76 -14.42 10.29
N ALA A 323 26.42 -14.83 9.06
CA ALA A 323 26.17 -13.90 7.96
C ALA A 323 24.94 -13.01 8.21
N PHE A 324 23.92 -13.54 8.90
CA PHE A 324 22.78 -12.74 9.37
C PHE A 324 23.24 -11.64 10.35
N ASP A 325 24.03 -11.98 11.38
CA ASP A 325 24.49 -11.02 12.39
C ASP A 325 25.35 -9.91 11.77
N GLU A 326 26.28 -10.29 10.90
CA GLU A 326 27.17 -9.35 10.20
C GLU A 326 26.37 -8.33 9.38
N ARG A 327 25.32 -8.81 8.69
CA ARG A 327 24.51 -7.97 7.81
C ARG A 327 23.50 -7.11 8.57
N TYR A 328 22.81 -7.68 9.55
CA TYR A 328 21.62 -7.07 10.15
C TYR A 328 21.85 -6.50 11.55
N GLY A 329 22.85 -6.97 12.29
CA GLY A 329 23.21 -6.44 13.60
C GLY A 329 23.53 -4.93 13.57
N PRO A 330 24.37 -4.43 12.64
CA PRO A 330 24.62 -3.00 12.49
C PRO A 330 23.37 -2.21 12.10
N MET A 331 22.48 -2.80 11.29
CA MET A 331 21.24 -2.14 10.87
C MET A 331 20.29 -1.94 12.04
N ALA A 332 20.14 -2.95 12.91
CA ALA A 332 19.29 -2.87 14.10
C ALA A 332 19.73 -1.71 15.01
N LYS A 333 21.03 -1.63 15.31
CA LYS A 333 21.63 -0.53 16.11
C LYS A 333 21.38 0.85 15.50
N GLN A 334 21.44 0.94 14.17
CA GLN A 334 21.21 2.20 13.46
C GLN A 334 19.74 2.65 13.52
N LEU A 335 18.78 1.73 13.71
CA LEU A 335 17.35 2.06 13.81
C LEU A 335 16.90 2.49 15.21
N GLU A 336 17.58 2.06 16.27
CA GLU A 336 17.22 2.33 17.68
C GLU A 336 16.86 3.80 17.99
N PRO A 337 17.57 4.83 17.48
CA PRO A 337 17.23 6.22 17.78
C PRO A 337 15.89 6.68 17.19
N PHE A 338 15.29 5.92 16.27
CA PHE A 338 14.10 6.30 15.52
C PHE A 338 12.84 5.52 15.90
N THR A 339 12.94 4.59 16.86
CA THR A 339 11.83 3.73 17.29
C THR A 339 11.07 4.26 18.51
N GLY A 340 11.51 5.39 19.08
CA GLY A 340 10.89 6.03 20.24
C GLY A 340 9.46 6.53 19.97
N GLU A 341 8.60 6.46 20.98
CA GLU A 341 7.23 6.97 20.89
C GLU A 341 7.17 8.50 20.73
N ASP A 342 8.18 9.20 21.22
CA ASP A 342 8.37 10.64 21.17
C ASP A 342 8.83 11.17 19.79
N VAL A 343 9.21 10.29 18.86
CA VAL A 343 9.59 10.69 17.51
C VAL A 343 8.40 11.35 16.81
N ALA A 344 8.53 12.66 16.57
CA ALA A 344 7.52 13.44 15.87
C ALA A 344 7.33 12.93 14.42
N PRO A 345 6.08 12.87 13.90
CA PRO A 345 5.80 12.37 12.55
C PRO A 345 6.64 13.06 11.46
N ILE A 346 6.80 14.39 11.55
CA ILE A 346 7.60 15.15 10.58
C ILE A 346 9.07 14.71 10.55
N ASN A 347 9.65 14.36 11.70
CA ASN A 347 11.03 13.88 11.79
C ASN A 347 11.17 12.52 11.12
N ALA A 348 10.20 11.62 11.33
CA ALA A 348 10.14 10.33 10.65
C ALA A 348 9.96 10.48 9.13
N PHE A 349 9.12 11.42 8.69
CA PHE A 349 8.96 11.71 7.27
C PHE A 349 10.27 12.22 6.64
N ASN A 350 10.99 13.13 7.32
CA ASN A 350 12.26 13.64 6.82
C ASN A 350 13.32 12.55 6.64
N LEU A 351 13.27 11.46 7.43
CA LEU A 351 14.17 10.32 7.26
C LEU A 351 13.95 9.57 5.95
N VAL A 352 12.75 9.63 5.38
CA VAL A 352 12.37 8.91 4.16
C VAL A 352 12.18 9.85 2.97
N ALA A 353 12.00 11.15 3.19
CA ALA A 353 11.79 12.14 2.14
C ALA A 353 13.00 12.24 1.18
N SER A 354 14.21 12.07 1.71
CA SER A 354 15.46 12.02 0.93
C SER A 354 16.44 11.03 1.56
N GLU A 355 17.33 10.46 0.75
CA GLU A 355 18.38 9.58 1.25
C GLU A 355 19.36 10.41 2.09
N ASN A 356 19.50 10.07 3.38
CA ASN A 356 20.25 10.89 4.34
C ASN A 356 21.27 10.08 5.14
N ARG A 357 21.57 8.82 4.74
CA ARG A 357 22.48 7.86 5.40
C ARG A 357 22.19 7.57 6.88
N ARG A 358 21.17 8.20 7.49
CA ARG A 358 20.77 7.96 8.89
C ARG A 358 20.03 6.64 9.03
N LEU A 359 19.29 6.23 8.00
CA LEU A 359 18.72 4.90 7.89
C LEU A 359 19.65 3.98 7.09
N PRO A 360 19.73 2.68 7.44
CA PRO A 360 20.36 1.68 6.58
C PRO A 360 19.74 1.72 5.18
N ARG A 361 20.56 1.66 4.13
CA ARG A 361 20.09 1.80 2.75
C ARG A 361 18.99 0.80 2.39
N ALA A 362 19.13 -0.46 2.81
CA ALA A 362 18.12 -1.49 2.55
C ALA A 362 16.76 -1.15 3.19
N VAL A 363 16.77 -0.66 4.44
CA VAL A 363 15.56 -0.25 5.15
C VAL A 363 14.95 0.99 4.48
N TYR A 364 15.77 1.99 4.13
CA TYR A 364 15.31 3.18 3.41
C TYR A 364 14.59 2.81 2.10
N LEU A 365 15.20 1.95 1.27
CA LEU A 365 14.63 1.49 0.01
C LEU A 365 13.32 0.72 0.23
N TRP A 366 13.28 -0.16 1.23
CA TRP A 366 12.08 -0.91 1.58
C TRP A 366 10.92 -0.02 2.03
N ILE A 367 11.18 1.02 2.85
CA ILE A 367 10.16 1.99 3.25
C ILE A 367 9.70 2.81 2.03
N ARG A 368 10.64 3.25 1.19
CA ARG A 368 10.36 4.01 -0.04
C ARG A 368 9.62 3.24 -1.11
N ASN A 369 9.68 1.91 -1.10
CA ASN A 369 8.91 1.08 -2.01
C ASN A 369 7.44 0.92 -1.57
N ASN A 370 7.07 1.39 -0.36
CA ASN A 370 5.67 1.38 0.08
C ASN A 370 4.82 2.35 -0.75
N GLU A 371 3.73 1.83 -1.30
CA GLU A 371 2.86 2.57 -2.23
C GLU A 371 2.24 3.83 -1.62
N ARG A 372 1.77 3.75 -0.36
CA ARG A 372 1.17 4.89 0.33
C ARG A 372 2.18 5.99 0.63
N ILE A 373 3.43 5.63 0.94
CA ILE A 373 4.49 6.62 1.14
C ILE A 373 4.87 7.27 -0.19
N ARG A 374 4.99 6.50 -1.28
CA ARG A 374 5.23 7.03 -2.63
C ARG A 374 4.13 7.98 -3.08
N GLU A 375 2.88 7.62 -2.81
CA GLU A 375 1.72 8.46 -3.08
C GLU A 375 1.81 9.79 -2.34
N VAL A 376 1.95 9.77 -1.00
CA VAL A 376 2.07 10.99 -0.20
C VAL A 376 3.19 11.90 -0.74
N MET A 377 4.33 11.34 -1.13
CA MET A 377 5.43 12.12 -1.70
C MET A 377 5.09 12.73 -3.07
N ARG A 378 4.42 11.98 -3.95
CA ARG A 378 3.94 12.53 -5.24
C ARG A 378 2.96 13.66 -5.00
N THR A 379 1.99 13.46 -4.12
CA THR A 379 0.96 14.45 -3.81
C THR A 379 1.57 15.70 -3.18
N LEU A 380 2.49 15.57 -2.22
CA LEU A 380 3.25 16.72 -1.68
C LEU A 380 4.00 17.51 -2.76
N SER A 381 4.63 16.83 -3.71
CA SER A 381 5.27 17.50 -4.86
C SER A 381 4.26 18.27 -5.72
N ARG A 382 3.05 17.72 -5.91
CA ARG A 382 1.95 18.44 -6.61
C ARG A 382 1.48 19.64 -5.82
N VAL A 383 1.32 19.54 -4.49
CA VAL A 383 0.98 20.69 -3.64
C VAL A 383 2.01 21.80 -3.81
N ASP A 384 3.31 21.48 -3.73
CA ASP A 384 4.38 22.48 -3.86
C ASP A 384 4.40 23.12 -5.26
N GLN A 385 4.09 22.35 -6.32
CA GLN A 385 3.95 22.87 -7.69
C GLN A 385 2.77 23.84 -7.81
N GLU A 386 1.59 23.47 -7.32
CA GLU A 386 0.39 24.31 -7.38
C GLU A 386 0.57 25.62 -6.58
N LYS A 387 1.16 25.54 -5.38
CA LYS A 387 1.47 26.73 -4.57
C LYS A 387 2.34 27.72 -5.32
N ARG A 388 3.37 27.24 -6.02
CA ARG A 388 4.24 28.09 -6.87
C ARG A 388 3.45 28.66 -8.05
N SER A 389 2.69 27.81 -8.76
CA SER A 389 1.86 28.24 -9.89
C SER A 389 0.86 29.33 -9.52
N ILE A 390 0.28 29.29 -8.32
CA ILE A 390 -0.68 30.30 -7.83
C ILE A 390 0.04 31.57 -7.38
N SER A 391 1.18 31.42 -6.70
CA SER A 391 1.95 32.54 -6.13
C SER A 391 2.70 33.35 -7.19
N GLU A 392 3.13 32.71 -8.27
CA GLU A 392 3.89 33.31 -9.37
C GLU A 392 3.02 33.57 -10.62
N GLY A 393 1.80 33.04 -10.63
CA GLY A 393 0.90 33.08 -11.77
C GLY A 393 -0.02 34.32 -11.83
N PRO A 394 -1.11 34.24 -12.62
CA PRO A 394 -2.01 35.36 -12.89
C PRO A 394 -2.71 35.97 -11.67
N TRP A 395 -2.79 35.22 -10.57
CA TRP A 395 -3.45 35.65 -9.33
C TRP A 395 -2.48 36.24 -8.30
N LYS A 396 -1.20 36.42 -8.67
CA LYS A 396 -0.17 36.95 -7.78
C LYS A 396 -0.60 38.25 -7.11
N GLY A 397 -0.47 38.31 -5.78
CA GLY A 397 -0.80 39.48 -4.97
C GLY A 397 -2.28 39.67 -4.68
N THR A 398 -3.16 38.77 -5.14
CA THR A 398 -4.60 38.83 -4.84
C THR A 398 -4.92 38.12 -3.51
N PRO A 399 -5.98 38.52 -2.78
CA PRO A 399 -6.47 37.78 -1.62
C PRO A 399 -6.85 36.33 -1.95
N PHE A 400 -7.41 36.09 -3.14
CA PHE A 400 -7.76 34.77 -3.64
C PHE A 400 -6.54 33.83 -3.72
N ALA A 401 -5.41 34.32 -4.23
CA ALA A 401 -4.17 33.53 -4.26
C ALA A 401 -3.68 33.21 -2.85
N ALA A 402 -3.72 34.18 -1.93
CA ALA A 402 -3.30 33.97 -0.55
C ALA A 402 -4.17 32.92 0.17
N GLN A 403 -5.49 32.98 0.00
CA GLN A 403 -6.43 32.02 0.57
C GLN A 403 -6.22 30.61 -0.02
N THR A 404 -6.08 30.50 -1.35
CA THR A 404 -5.87 29.21 -2.00
C THR A 404 -4.54 28.57 -1.58
N VAL A 405 -3.46 29.37 -1.48
CA VAL A 405 -2.15 28.90 -1.00
C VAL A 405 -2.23 28.46 0.47
N ALA A 406 -3.01 29.15 1.31
CA ALA A 406 -3.22 28.73 2.70
C ALA A 406 -3.92 27.37 2.77
N SER A 407 -5.00 27.16 2.00
CA SER A 407 -5.68 25.85 1.95
C SER A 407 -4.77 24.72 1.44
N LEU A 408 -3.88 25.01 0.48
CA LEU A 408 -2.86 24.06 0.03
C LEU A 408 -1.84 23.75 1.14
N GLU A 409 -1.46 24.72 1.96
CA GLU A 409 -0.57 24.49 3.11
C GLU A 409 -1.22 23.63 4.21
N ASP A 410 -2.52 23.79 4.43
CA ASP A 410 -3.27 22.95 5.36
C ASP A 410 -3.24 21.48 4.91
N ILE A 411 -3.53 21.21 3.63
CA ILE A 411 -3.42 19.87 3.05
C ILE A 411 -1.97 19.35 3.12
N ARG A 412 -0.98 20.20 2.83
CA ARG A 412 0.43 19.85 2.96
C ARG A 412 0.76 19.38 4.38
N THR A 413 0.28 20.09 5.39
CA THR A 413 0.48 19.76 6.80
C THR A 413 -0.17 18.43 7.15
N THR A 414 -1.40 18.19 6.70
CA THR A 414 -2.08 16.90 6.89
C THR A 414 -1.31 15.75 6.22
N LEU A 415 -0.86 15.93 4.98
CA LEU A 415 -0.09 14.91 4.25
C LEU A 415 1.25 14.60 4.92
N LEU A 416 1.94 15.62 5.46
CA LEU A 416 3.17 15.41 6.23
C LEU A 416 2.92 14.61 7.52
N GLN A 417 1.79 14.84 8.20
CA GLN A 417 1.41 14.03 9.36
C GLN A 417 1.11 12.58 8.96
N VAL A 418 0.32 12.38 7.89
CA VAL A 418 -0.01 11.04 7.36
C VAL A 418 1.27 10.29 6.94
N GLY A 419 2.11 10.92 6.11
CA GLY A 419 3.38 10.35 5.65
C GLY A 419 4.34 10.08 6.81
N GLY A 420 4.38 10.97 7.80
CA GLY A 420 5.19 10.82 9.00
C GLY A 420 4.77 9.64 9.87
N THR A 421 3.47 9.45 10.09
CA THR A 421 2.95 8.28 10.82
C THR A 421 3.23 6.99 10.06
N LEU A 422 3.06 6.97 8.73
CA LEU A 422 3.40 5.81 7.90
C LEU A 422 4.90 5.47 7.99
N ALA A 423 5.76 6.48 7.85
CA ALA A 423 7.20 6.30 7.96
C ALA A 423 7.61 5.79 9.35
N LYS A 424 7.09 6.39 10.42
CA LYS A 424 7.35 5.97 11.80
C LYS A 424 6.96 4.52 12.03
N ASN A 425 5.76 4.13 11.60
CA ASN A 425 5.28 2.76 11.74
C ASN A 425 6.17 1.77 10.98
N ARG A 426 6.64 2.11 9.78
CA ARG A 426 7.53 1.24 9.00
C ARG A 426 8.94 1.16 9.57
N ILE A 427 9.48 2.25 10.12
CA ILE A 427 10.77 2.22 10.83
C ILE A 427 10.67 1.31 12.05
N LYS A 428 9.59 1.44 12.83
CA LYS A 428 9.30 0.58 13.98
C LYS A 428 9.16 -0.88 13.57
N GLU A 429 8.39 -1.15 12.51
CA GLU A 429 8.23 -2.51 11.94
C GLU A 429 9.57 -3.11 11.54
N ALA A 430 10.44 -2.36 10.87
CA ALA A 430 11.78 -2.85 10.50
C ALA A 430 12.62 -3.21 11.74
N ALA A 431 12.60 -2.36 12.78
CA ALA A 431 13.34 -2.63 14.02
C ALA A 431 12.77 -3.81 14.81
N ASP A 432 11.44 -3.90 14.92
CA ASP A 432 10.75 -5.00 15.59
C ASP A 432 11.02 -6.33 14.85
N ASN A 433 10.96 -6.34 13.51
CA ASN A 433 11.33 -7.50 12.71
C ASN A 433 12.77 -7.94 12.94
N LEU A 434 13.73 -7.01 12.95
CA LEU A 434 15.15 -7.35 13.20
C LEU A 434 15.35 -7.94 14.59
N ARG A 435 14.68 -7.39 15.60
CA ARG A 435 14.69 -7.96 16.95
C ARG A 435 14.12 -9.37 16.96
N THR A 436 12.93 -9.57 16.40
CA THR A 436 12.28 -10.89 16.33
C THR A 436 13.14 -11.92 15.60
N PHE A 437 13.76 -11.57 14.48
CA PHE A 437 14.64 -12.48 13.74
C PHE A 437 15.96 -12.73 14.47
N SER A 438 16.46 -11.75 15.22
CA SER A 438 17.61 -11.96 16.12
C SER A 438 17.29 -12.95 17.23
N ASP A 439 16.11 -12.86 17.84
CA ASP A 439 15.67 -13.81 18.87
C ASP A 439 15.49 -15.22 18.28
N GLN A 440 14.91 -15.34 17.09
CA GLN A 440 14.80 -16.61 16.38
C GLN A 440 16.17 -17.20 16.01
N ALA A 441 17.12 -16.36 15.58
CA ALA A 441 18.48 -16.78 15.31
C ALA A 441 19.13 -17.38 16.57
N GLU A 442 18.98 -16.75 17.73
CA GLU A 442 19.47 -17.28 19.01
C GLU A 442 18.83 -18.61 19.39
N ILE A 443 17.52 -18.76 19.20
CA ILE A 443 16.82 -20.03 19.43
C ILE A 443 17.43 -21.14 18.56
N ILE A 444 17.62 -20.86 17.26
CA ILE A 444 18.23 -21.82 16.34
C ILE A 444 19.67 -22.15 16.76
N ARG A 445 20.47 -21.16 17.22
CA ARG A 445 21.85 -21.40 17.71
C ARG A 445 21.85 -22.36 18.91
N VAL A 446 21.02 -22.09 19.91
CA VAL A 446 20.92 -22.91 21.12
C VAL A 446 20.49 -24.32 20.77
N GLN A 447 19.43 -24.45 19.97
CA GLN A 447 18.92 -25.76 19.55
C GLN A 447 19.97 -26.55 18.75
N THR A 448 20.65 -25.88 17.81
CA THR A 448 21.74 -26.49 17.03
C THR A 448 22.86 -26.99 17.93
N ALA A 449 23.26 -26.22 18.95
CA ALA A 449 24.31 -26.63 19.88
C ALA A 449 23.90 -27.83 20.76
N LEU A 450 22.62 -27.91 21.16
CA LEU A 450 22.09 -29.04 21.90
C LEU A 450 22.09 -30.31 21.04
N ASP A 451 21.54 -30.24 19.83
CA ASP A 451 21.44 -31.41 18.96
C ASP A 451 22.80 -31.85 18.40
N GLU A 452 23.73 -30.91 18.19
CA GLU A 452 25.12 -31.22 17.83
C GLU A 452 25.82 -31.98 18.97
N LYS A 453 25.61 -31.57 20.23
CA LYS A 453 26.10 -32.29 21.41
C LYS A 453 25.49 -33.69 21.51
N ASP A 454 24.19 -33.84 21.25
CA ASP A 454 23.51 -35.13 21.31
C ASP A 454 24.04 -36.08 20.23
N LEU A 455 24.22 -35.61 18.98
CA LEU A 455 24.86 -36.39 17.92
C LEU A 455 26.28 -36.86 18.29
N PHE A 456 27.08 -35.97 18.89
CA PHE A 456 28.41 -36.35 19.38
C PHE A 456 28.35 -37.37 20.50
N SER A 457 27.39 -37.25 21.42
CA SER A 457 27.20 -38.18 22.54
C SER A 457 26.74 -39.57 22.06
N GLU A 458 25.99 -39.62 20.96
CA GLU A 458 25.60 -40.86 20.26
C GLU A 458 26.74 -41.47 19.42
N GLY A 459 27.89 -40.80 19.33
CA GLY A 459 29.04 -41.26 18.54
C GLY A 459 28.83 -41.14 17.02
N VAL A 460 27.90 -40.30 16.57
CA VAL A 460 27.63 -40.07 15.15
C VAL A 460 28.72 -39.17 14.55
N ASP A 461 29.56 -39.72 13.68
CA ASP A 461 30.46 -38.93 12.85
C ASP A 461 29.69 -38.35 11.64
N GLN A 462 29.15 -37.14 11.82
CA GLN A 462 28.40 -36.43 10.79
C GLN A 462 29.24 -36.17 9.52
N LYS A 463 30.55 -35.90 9.66
CA LYS A 463 31.43 -35.67 8.50
C LYS A 463 31.60 -36.95 7.69
N ALA A 464 31.76 -38.10 8.35
CA ALA A 464 31.76 -39.39 7.68
C ALA A 464 30.40 -39.73 7.05
N LEU A 465 29.29 -39.40 7.70
CA LEU A 465 27.93 -39.59 7.15
C LEU A 465 27.75 -38.79 5.85
N LEU A 466 28.12 -37.51 5.86
CA LEU A 466 28.00 -36.63 4.70
C LEU A 466 28.97 -37.04 3.57
N SER A 467 30.19 -37.47 3.89
CA SER A 467 31.18 -37.85 2.87
C SER A 467 30.77 -39.09 2.06
N ARG A 468 30.03 -40.01 2.67
CA ARG A 468 29.47 -41.21 2.01
C ARG A 468 28.30 -40.92 1.07
N GLN A 469 27.66 -39.76 1.19
CA GLN A 469 26.52 -39.39 0.36
C GLN A 469 26.95 -38.80 -0.98
N THR A 470 26.37 -39.32 -2.05
CA THR A 470 26.49 -38.79 -3.40
C THR A 470 25.42 -37.74 -3.64
N LEU A 471 25.82 -36.60 -4.20
CA LEU A 471 24.87 -35.60 -4.67
C LEU A 471 24.30 -36.09 -6.00
N TYR A 472 22.97 -36.11 -6.11
CA TYR A 472 22.30 -36.43 -7.36
C TYR A 472 22.13 -35.18 -8.21
N ARG A 473 22.09 -35.33 -9.53
CA ARG A 473 21.71 -34.23 -10.43
C ARG A 473 20.20 -34.02 -10.31
N PRO A 474 19.71 -32.80 -10.07
CA PRO A 474 18.27 -32.54 -10.05
C PRO A 474 17.60 -32.92 -11.38
N LYS A 475 16.32 -33.24 -11.32
CA LYS A 475 15.54 -33.55 -12.51
C LYS A 475 15.45 -32.31 -13.40
N MET A 476 15.86 -32.45 -14.66
CA MET A 476 15.77 -31.38 -15.65
C MET A 476 14.31 -31.10 -16.01
N PRO A 477 13.87 -29.83 -16.11
CA PRO A 477 12.49 -29.49 -16.51
C PRO A 477 12.14 -29.93 -17.94
N GLY A 478 13.12 -30.05 -18.83
CA GLY A 478 12.93 -30.51 -20.21
C GLY A 478 14.24 -30.60 -20.98
N ALA A 479 14.17 -31.03 -22.25
CA ALA A 479 15.34 -31.25 -23.10
C ALA A 479 16.13 -29.97 -23.45
N ALA A 480 15.49 -28.80 -23.35
CA ALA A 480 16.11 -27.50 -23.60
C ALA A 480 16.91 -26.95 -22.40
N TRP A 481 16.96 -27.69 -21.29
CA TRP A 481 17.63 -27.26 -20.06
C TRP A 481 18.98 -27.94 -19.92
N ASN A 482 19.97 -27.24 -19.37
CA ASN A 482 21.25 -27.80 -18.93
C ASN A 482 21.47 -27.55 -17.44
N TYR A 483 22.11 -28.50 -16.75
CA TYR A 483 22.46 -28.34 -15.34
C TYR A 483 23.85 -27.77 -15.26
N TRP A 484 23.98 -26.67 -14.54
CA TRP A 484 25.25 -26.04 -14.21
C TRP A 484 25.41 -26.01 -12.70
N ARG A 485 26.58 -26.44 -12.22
CA ARG A 485 26.91 -26.35 -10.80
C ARG A 485 27.20 -24.89 -10.48
N PHE A 486 26.55 -24.34 -9.46
CA PHE A 486 26.83 -22.98 -8.99
C PHE A 486 28.30 -22.82 -8.55
N GLN A 487 28.98 -21.81 -9.09
CA GLN A 487 30.40 -21.53 -8.84
C GLN A 487 30.65 -20.22 -8.06
N GLY A 488 29.59 -19.56 -7.59
CA GLY A 488 29.66 -18.25 -6.93
C GLY A 488 29.29 -17.07 -7.82
N GLU A 489 29.10 -17.30 -9.12
CA GLU A 489 28.63 -16.30 -10.08
C GLU A 489 27.12 -16.41 -10.28
N PHE A 490 26.43 -15.27 -10.35
CA PHE A 490 25.00 -15.21 -10.64
C PHE A 490 24.77 -14.79 -12.08
N TRP A 491 24.09 -15.64 -12.84
CA TRP A 491 23.68 -15.36 -14.21
C TRP A 491 22.21 -14.94 -14.22
N ILE A 492 21.89 -13.89 -15.00
CA ILE A 492 20.55 -13.32 -14.99
C ILE A 492 19.50 -14.39 -15.32
N ASP A 493 19.74 -15.20 -16.34
CA ASP A 493 18.86 -16.25 -16.84
C ASP A 493 18.68 -17.43 -15.87
N GLU A 494 19.63 -17.67 -14.95
CA GLU A 494 19.57 -18.71 -13.91
C GLU A 494 18.75 -18.29 -12.68
N ILE A 495 18.59 -17.00 -12.43
CA ILE A 495 17.88 -16.51 -11.24
C ILE A 495 16.41 -16.94 -11.30
N GLY A 496 15.98 -17.59 -10.22
CA GLY A 496 14.66 -18.24 -10.10
C GLY A 496 14.64 -19.72 -10.47
N TYR A 497 15.75 -20.29 -10.94
CA TYR A 497 15.86 -21.71 -11.31
C TYR A 497 16.92 -22.47 -10.52
N TYR A 498 17.52 -21.85 -9.51
CA TYR A 498 18.43 -22.56 -8.61
C TYR A 498 17.72 -23.70 -7.92
N GLN A 499 18.37 -24.85 -7.85
CA GLN A 499 17.94 -25.99 -7.07
C GLN A 499 19.12 -26.55 -6.30
N TYR A 500 18.94 -26.73 -5.00
CA TYR A 500 19.98 -27.25 -4.14
C TYR A 500 19.84 -28.77 -4.01
N THR A 501 20.94 -29.49 -4.20
CA THR A 501 21.01 -30.93 -3.90
C THR A 501 21.62 -31.08 -2.53
N LEU A 502 20.78 -31.30 -1.53
CA LEU A 502 21.21 -31.39 -0.14
C LEU A 502 21.66 -32.79 0.20
N LYS A 503 22.79 -32.88 0.91
CA LYS A 503 23.10 -34.04 1.74
C LYS A 503 22.25 -33.96 3.01
N ARG A 504 21.90 -35.09 3.59
CA ARG A 504 21.19 -35.16 4.88
C ARG A 504 22.17 -35.54 5.97
N GLY A 505 22.44 -34.63 6.90
CA GLY A 505 23.30 -34.86 8.06
C GLY A 505 22.63 -35.66 9.17
N CYS A 506 21.32 -35.92 9.05
CA CYS A 506 20.56 -36.57 10.10
C CYS A 506 20.85 -38.08 10.15
N PRO A 507 21.09 -38.66 11.34
CA PRO A 507 21.22 -40.10 11.48
C PRO A 507 19.93 -40.79 11.03
N ALA A 508 20.05 -41.99 10.47
CA ALA A 508 18.88 -42.80 10.13
C ALA A 508 18.11 -43.09 11.42
N ARG A 509 16.83 -42.69 11.50
CA ARG A 509 15.97 -43.11 12.62
C ARG A 509 15.96 -44.64 12.64
N GLN A 510 16.36 -45.24 13.76
CA GLN A 510 16.02 -46.63 14.01
C GLN A 510 14.49 -46.71 14.05
N GLU A 511 13.88 -47.40 13.09
CA GLU A 511 12.49 -47.83 13.21
C GLU A 511 12.39 -48.64 14.50
N LYS A 512 11.64 -48.10 15.48
CA LYS A 512 11.23 -48.85 16.66
C LYS A 512 9.91 -49.53 16.40
#